data_AF-A0A183G1Z7-F1
#
_entry.id   AF-A0A183G1Z7-F1
#
_cell.length_a   1.000
_cell.length_b   1.000
_cell.length_c   1.000
_cell.angle_alpha   90.00
_cell.angle_beta   90.00
_cell.angle_gamma   90.00
#
_symmetry.space_group_name_H-M   'P 1'
#
loop_
_entity.id
_entity.type
_entity.pdbx_description
1 polymer ?
#
loop_
_entity_poly.entity_id
_entity_poly.type
_entity_poly.pdbx_seq_one_letter_code
_entity_poly.pdbx_strand_id
1 'polypeptide(L)'
;LFTFAEYANKFKTDYFNVNEPEDVSDEDVEREFWRIVFDAENTVSVKYGADLITSKVGSGFPRKGDDHRGIDAKQKQLYANHAWNLNNLPVLRESVLSHIETGISVRSVGIRKTIGRIA
;
A
#
# COMPACT_ATOMS: atom_id res chain seq x y z
N LEU A 1 -8.59 -3.07 -8.79
CA LEU A 1 -7.11 -3.16 -8.79
C LEU A 1 -6.57 -3.26 -10.20
N PHE A 2 -7.01 -4.24 -11.00
CA PHE A 2 -6.60 -4.38 -12.41
C PHE A 2 -6.76 -3.08 -13.22
N THR A 3 -7.95 -2.49 -13.22
CA THR A 3 -8.22 -1.21 -13.90
C THR A 3 -7.40 -0.02 -13.40
N PHE A 4 -6.99 -0.06 -12.12
CA PHE A 4 -6.12 0.97 -11.54
C PHE A 4 -4.67 0.78 -12.00
N ALA A 5 -4.22 -0.47 -12.10
CA ALA A 5 -2.90 -0.81 -12.64
C ALA A 5 -2.80 -0.43 -14.13
N GLU A 6 -3.81 -0.73 -14.95
CA GLU A 6 -3.84 -0.31 -16.36
C GLU A 6 -3.75 1.21 -16.51
N TYR A 7 -4.50 1.96 -15.69
CA TYR A 7 -4.43 3.41 -15.67
C TYR A 7 -3.05 3.93 -15.27
N ALA A 8 -2.45 3.36 -14.22
CA ALA A 8 -1.13 3.77 -13.74
C ALA A 8 -0.03 3.46 -14.76
N ASN A 9 -0.04 2.26 -15.34
CA ASN A 9 0.91 1.83 -16.36
C ASN A 9 0.82 2.73 -17.59
N LYS A 10 -0.40 2.98 -18.08
CA LYS A 10 -0.62 3.88 -19.21
C LYS A 10 -0.14 5.31 -18.93
N PHE A 11 -0.40 5.84 -17.74
CA PHE A 11 0.10 7.16 -17.36
C PHE A 11 1.63 7.19 -17.39
N LYS A 12 2.30 6.18 -16.83
CA LYS A 12 3.77 6.12 -16.77
C LYS A 12 4.38 6.05 -18.17
N THR A 13 3.86 5.19 -19.05
CA THR A 13 4.34 5.06 -20.43
C THR A 13 4.12 6.34 -21.24
N ASP A 14 2.95 6.96 -21.13
CA ASP A 14 2.62 8.18 -21.87
C ASP A 14 3.45 9.39 -21.36
N TYR A 15 3.68 9.48 -20.03
CA TYR A 15 4.40 10.59 -19.41
C TYR A 15 5.90 10.57 -19.72
N PHE A 16 6.53 9.40 -19.59
CA PHE A 16 7.96 9.24 -19.84
C PHE A 16 8.28 8.89 -21.30
N ASN A 17 7.26 8.70 -22.14
CA ASN A 17 7.37 8.31 -23.54
C ASN A 17 8.21 7.03 -23.73
N VAL A 18 7.85 6.00 -22.97
CA VAL A 18 8.48 4.66 -22.98
C VAL A 18 7.48 3.58 -23.40
N ASN A 19 7.97 2.42 -23.82
CA ASN A 19 7.11 1.31 -24.25
C ASN A 19 6.56 0.54 -23.05
N GLU A 20 7.40 0.24 -22.05
CA GLU A 20 6.99 -0.46 -20.84
C GLU A 20 7.20 0.39 -19.58
N PRO A 21 6.32 0.29 -18.56
CA PRO A 21 6.46 1.03 -17.30
C PRO A 21 7.79 0.78 -16.57
N GLU A 22 8.37 -0.40 -16.72
CA GLU A 22 9.62 -0.83 -16.10
C GLU A 22 10.87 -0.22 -16.76
N ASP A 23 10.73 0.36 -17.96
CA ASP A 23 11.84 0.98 -18.69
C ASP A 23 12.27 2.32 -18.06
N VAL A 24 11.46 2.89 -17.17
CA VAL A 24 11.79 4.14 -16.45
C VAL A 24 12.56 3.80 -15.17
N SER A 25 13.79 4.30 -15.06
CA SER A 25 14.63 4.12 -13.88
C SER A 25 14.07 4.82 -12.64
N ASP A 26 14.42 4.31 -11.45
CA ASP A 26 14.02 4.93 -10.18
C ASP A 26 14.61 6.34 -10.05
N GLU A 27 15.82 6.58 -10.56
CA GLU A 27 16.45 7.90 -10.55
C GLU A 27 15.72 8.93 -11.43
N ASP A 28 15.18 8.50 -12.58
CA ASP A 28 14.39 9.36 -13.47
C ASP A 28 13.04 9.72 -12.84
N VAL A 29 12.39 8.75 -12.19
CA VAL A 29 11.14 8.98 -11.45
C VAL A 29 11.36 9.95 -10.29
N GLU A 30 12.42 9.76 -9.50
CA GLU A 30 12.71 10.63 -8.35
C GLU A 30 13.02 12.07 -8.80
N ARG A 31 13.88 12.22 -9.80
CA ARG A 31 14.24 13.55 -10.33
C ARG A 31 13.02 14.30 -10.82
N GLU A 32 12.13 13.61 -11.54
CA GLU A 32 10.93 14.21 -12.10
C GLU A 32 9.88 14.52 -11.03
N PHE A 33 9.75 13.65 -10.01
CA PHE A 33 8.92 13.93 -8.85
C PHE A 33 9.33 15.25 -8.18
N TRP A 34 10.61 15.43 -7.89
CA TRP A 34 11.10 16.67 -7.30
C TRP A 34 10.93 17.87 -8.23
N ARG A 35 11.15 17.69 -9.55
CA ARG A 35 10.91 18.75 -10.54
C ARG A 35 9.46 19.26 -10.46
N ILE A 36 8.48 18.35 -10.44
CA ILE A 36 7.05 18.69 -10.33
C ILE A 36 6.75 19.37 -8.98
N VAL A 37 7.39 18.92 -7.90
CA VAL A 37 7.20 19.51 -6.56
C VAL A 37 7.69 20.96 -6.49
N PHE A 38 8.74 21.31 -7.23
CA PHE A 38 9.30 22.67 -7.24
C PHE A 38 8.72 23.57 -8.35
N ASP A 39 8.09 22.99 -9.37
CA ASP A 39 7.52 23.71 -10.51
C ASP A 39 6.04 24.03 -10.29
N ALA A 40 5.76 25.25 -9.84
CA ALA A 40 4.41 25.73 -9.55
C ALA A 40 3.56 26.00 -10.81
N GLU A 41 4.17 26.05 -12.00
CA GLU A 41 3.46 26.38 -13.25
C GLU A 41 2.89 25.12 -13.92
N ASN A 42 3.59 23.99 -13.83
CA ASN A 42 3.18 22.74 -14.45
C ASN A 42 2.52 21.77 -13.45
N THR A 43 1.20 21.87 -13.32
CA THR A 43 0.45 21.01 -12.39
C THR A 43 0.24 19.60 -12.96
N VAL A 44 0.75 18.57 -12.25
CA VAL A 44 0.46 17.15 -12.53
C VAL A 44 -0.48 16.61 -11.44
N SER A 45 -1.53 15.90 -11.86
CA SER A 45 -2.49 15.27 -10.94
C SER A 45 -2.45 13.75 -11.04
N VAL A 46 -2.30 13.08 -9.90
CA VAL A 46 -2.26 11.61 -9.81
C VAL A 46 -3.35 11.09 -8.86
N LYS A 47 -3.75 9.83 -9.05
CA LYS A 47 -4.73 9.14 -8.19
C LYS A 47 -3.98 8.17 -7.28
N TYR A 48 -4.32 8.16 -5.99
CA TYR A 48 -3.83 7.17 -5.03
C TYR A 48 -4.95 6.68 -4.12
N GLY A 49 -4.85 5.44 -3.65
CA GLY A 49 -5.77 4.84 -2.69
C GLY A 49 -5.08 4.65 -1.34
N ALA A 50 -5.34 5.55 -0.39
CA ALA A 50 -4.87 5.42 1.00
C ALA A 50 -6.01 5.04 1.96
N ASP A 51 -5.66 4.72 3.20
CA ASP A 51 -6.58 4.51 4.33
C ASP A 51 -7.62 3.39 4.11
N LEU A 52 -7.17 2.31 3.49
CA LEU A 52 -7.99 1.13 3.32
C LEU A 52 -8.11 0.39 4.66
N ILE A 53 -9.32 0.38 5.21
CA ILE A 53 -9.60 -0.31 6.47
C ILE A 53 -9.62 -1.81 6.18
N THR A 54 -8.65 -2.55 6.74
CA THR A 54 -8.47 -3.99 6.52
C THR A 54 -9.69 -4.82 6.93
N SER A 55 -10.53 -4.33 7.84
CA SER A 55 -11.80 -4.97 8.20
C SER A 55 -12.86 -4.90 7.09
N LYS A 56 -12.76 -3.93 6.18
CA LYS A 56 -13.69 -3.75 5.05
C LYS A 56 -13.14 -4.34 3.74
N VAL A 57 -11.85 -4.19 3.48
CA VAL A 57 -11.24 -4.62 2.21
C VAL A 57 -10.50 -5.96 2.29
N GLY A 58 -10.35 -6.50 3.51
CA GLY A 58 -9.48 -7.64 3.78
C GLY A 58 -8.03 -7.23 4.05
N SER A 59 -7.26 -8.17 4.60
CA SER A 59 -5.81 -8.01 4.80
C SER A 59 -5.07 -8.55 3.59
N GLY A 60 -3.96 -7.91 3.20
CA GLY A 60 -3.04 -8.47 2.20
C GLY A 60 -2.26 -9.71 2.67
N PHE A 61 -2.20 -9.93 3.98
CA PHE A 61 -1.64 -11.14 4.59
C PHE A 61 -2.74 -12.15 4.94
N PRO A 62 -2.48 -13.47 4.81
CA PRO A 62 -3.41 -14.50 5.27
C PRO A 62 -3.60 -14.41 6.79
N ARG A 63 -4.81 -14.68 7.28
CA ARG A 63 -5.15 -14.69 8.71
C ARG A 63 -5.52 -16.09 9.15
N LYS A 64 -5.32 -16.38 10.44
CA LYS A 64 -5.52 -17.71 11.03
C LYS A 64 -6.93 -18.29 10.84
N GLY A 65 -7.95 -17.44 10.67
CA GLY A 65 -9.34 -17.84 10.46
C GLY A 65 -9.78 -17.91 8.99
N ASP A 66 -8.88 -17.63 8.04
CA ASP A 66 -9.23 -17.70 6.62
C ASP A 66 -9.20 -19.17 6.13
N ASP A 67 -9.99 -19.49 5.10
CA ASP A 67 -10.01 -20.83 4.49
C ASP A 67 -8.77 -21.04 3.61
N HIS A 68 -7.74 -21.70 4.16
CA HIS A 68 -6.46 -21.92 3.49
C HIS A 68 -6.46 -23.18 2.60
N ARG A 69 -7.36 -23.27 1.61
CA ARG A 69 -7.38 -24.37 0.63
C ARG A 69 -6.45 -24.08 -0.56
N GLY A 70 -6.01 -25.16 -1.21
CA GLY A 70 -5.19 -25.10 -2.43
C GLY A 70 -3.78 -25.65 -2.26
N ILE A 71 -2.99 -25.54 -3.32
CA ILE A 71 -1.62 -26.06 -3.41
C ILE A 71 -0.68 -25.38 -2.38
N ASP A 72 -0.99 -24.14 -2.01
CA ASP A 72 -0.22 -23.29 -1.11
C ASP A 72 -0.75 -23.27 0.33
N ALA A 73 -1.71 -24.15 0.67
CA ALA A 73 -2.38 -24.21 1.98
C ALA A 73 -1.40 -24.16 3.17
N LYS A 74 -0.37 -25.01 3.12
CA LYS A 74 0.65 -25.10 4.19
C LYS A 74 1.47 -23.82 4.33
N GLN A 75 1.80 -23.17 3.21
CA GLN A 75 2.55 -21.90 3.22
C GLN A 75 1.69 -20.75 3.72
N LYS A 76 0.42 -20.66 3.28
CA LYS A 76 -0.56 -19.69 3.79
C LYS A 76 -0.72 -19.79 5.30
N GLN A 77 -0.83 -21.01 5.83
CA GLN A 77 -0.94 -21.23 7.27
C GLN A 77 0.34 -20.84 8.03
N LEU A 78 1.52 -21.03 7.44
CA LEU A 78 2.79 -20.58 8.01
C LEU A 78 2.85 -19.05 8.06
N TYR A 79 2.52 -18.36 6.96
CA TYR A 79 2.50 -16.90 6.92
C TYR A 79 1.39 -16.29 7.79
N ALA A 80 0.27 -16.98 7.98
CA ALA A 80 -0.79 -16.56 8.89
C ALA A 80 -0.35 -16.52 10.36
N ASN A 81 0.57 -17.41 10.74
CA ASN A 81 1.09 -17.50 12.11
C ASN A 81 2.43 -16.77 12.31
N HIS A 82 3.03 -16.27 11.24
CA HIS A 82 4.34 -15.63 11.31
C HIS A 82 4.29 -14.32 12.10
N ALA A 83 5.37 -14.01 12.84
CA ALA A 83 5.46 -12.82 13.68
C ALA A 83 5.44 -11.52 12.86
N TRP A 84 6.03 -11.54 11.66
CA TRP A 84 6.02 -10.40 10.73
C TRP A 84 4.69 -10.18 10.00
N ASN A 85 3.68 -11.02 10.23
CA ASN A 85 2.35 -10.76 9.72
C ASN A 85 1.78 -9.56 10.50
N LEU A 86 1.45 -8.48 9.78
CA LEU A 86 0.98 -7.23 10.39
C LEU A 86 -0.30 -7.41 11.23
N ASN A 87 -1.09 -8.47 11.00
CA ASN A 87 -2.25 -8.78 11.84
C ASN A 87 -1.85 -9.31 13.23
N ASN A 88 -0.65 -9.86 13.39
CA ASN A 88 -0.15 -10.44 14.64
C ASN A 88 0.68 -9.43 15.45
N LEU A 89 1.36 -8.47 14.80
CA LEU A 89 2.26 -7.50 15.46
C LEU A 89 1.63 -6.78 16.68
N PRO A 90 0.37 -6.32 16.66
CA PRO A 90 -0.23 -5.65 17.81
C PRO A 90 -0.43 -6.57 19.03
N VAL A 91 -0.53 -7.88 18.81
CA VAL A 91 -0.89 -8.90 19.81
C VAL A 91 0.34 -9.66 20.32
N LEU A 92 1.52 -9.41 19.75
CA LEU A 92 2.76 -10.03 20.24
C LEU A 92 3.06 -9.57 21.67
N ARG A 93 3.57 -10.49 22.50
CA ARG A 93 3.86 -10.26 23.93
C ARG A 93 4.82 -9.10 24.19
N GLU A 94 5.72 -8.84 23.24
CA GLU A 94 6.69 -7.73 23.31
C GLU A 94 6.12 -6.42 22.75
N SER A 95 4.93 -6.46 22.16
CA SER A 95 4.22 -5.25 21.74
C SER A 95 3.58 -4.59 22.95
N VAL A 96 3.84 -3.31 23.15
CA VAL A 96 3.18 -2.49 24.19
C VAL A 96 1.66 -2.54 24.04
N LEU A 97 1.16 -2.70 22.81
CA LEU A 97 -0.26 -2.79 22.49
C LEU A 97 -0.93 -4.05 23.05
N SER A 98 -0.18 -5.11 23.38
CA SER A 98 -0.73 -6.35 23.93
C SER A 98 -1.19 -6.23 25.39
N HIS A 99 -0.77 -5.17 26.09
CA HIS A 99 -1.11 -4.91 27.50
C HIS A 99 -2.23 -3.87 27.66
N ILE A 100 -2.78 -3.39 26.54
CA ILE A 100 -3.87 -2.42 26.53
C ILE A 100 -5.17 -3.16 26.17
N GLU A 101 -5.98 -3.46 27.19
CA GLU A 101 -7.27 -4.16 27.04
C GLU A 101 -8.40 -3.26 26.52
N THR A 102 -8.16 -1.95 26.40
CA THR A 102 -9.10 -1.08 25.70
C THR A 102 -9.03 -1.41 24.22
N GLY A 103 -10.18 -1.63 23.58
CA GLY A 103 -10.29 -1.99 22.17
C GLY A 103 -9.71 -0.91 21.25
N ILE A 104 -8.38 -0.89 21.15
CA ILE A 104 -7.65 -0.16 20.13
C ILE A 104 -7.79 -1.02 18.88
N SER A 105 -8.91 -0.85 18.18
CA SER A 105 -8.88 -1.08 16.73
C SER A 105 -7.71 -0.26 16.25
N VAL A 106 -6.64 -0.93 15.82
CA VAL A 106 -5.49 -0.32 15.18
C VAL A 106 -6.09 0.59 14.13
N ARG A 107 -6.19 1.89 14.46
CA ARG A 107 -6.54 2.89 13.49
C ARG A 107 -5.38 2.79 12.54
N SER A 108 -5.61 2.09 11.43
CA SER A 108 -4.81 2.19 10.22
C SER A 108 -4.33 3.63 10.17
N VAL A 109 -3.02 3.83 10.20
CA VAL A 109 -2.39 5.15 10.18
C VAL A 109 -3.06 5.90 9.03
N GLY A 110 -4.01 6.75 9.40
CA GLY A 110 -4.86 7.46 8.47
C GLY A 110 -4.02 8.62 7.97
N ILE A 111 -3.50 8.50 6.76
CA ILE A 111 -2.87 9.65 6.10
C ILE A 111 -4.02 10.58 5.74
N ARG A 112 -4.25 11.56 6.63
CA ARG A 112 -5.31 12.56 6.48
C ARG A 112 -5.35 13.08 5.04
N LYS A 113 -6.55 12.98 4.48
CA LYS A 113 -7.01 13.58 3.24
C LYS A 113 -6.60 15.05 3.15
N THR A 114 -5.55 15.32 2.39
CA THR A 114 -5.37 16.60 1.72
C THR A 114 -5.28 16.29 0.24
N ILE A 115 -6.20 16.84 -0.54
CA ILE A 115 -6.03 16.96 -1.98
C ILE A 115 -4.88 17.95 -2.13
N GLY A 116 -3.65 17.43 -2.19
CA GLY A 116 -2.48 18.24 -2.48
C GLY A 116 -2.57 18.61 -3.95
N ARG A 117 -3.06 19.83 -4.24
CA ARG A 117 -2.47 20.60 -5.34
C ARG A 117 -0.99 20.70 -5.00
N ILE A 118 -0.15 20.06 -5.78
CA ILE A 118 1.27 20.41 -5.80
C ILE A 118 1.27 21.76 -6.54
N ALA A 119 1.48 22.82 -5.77
CA ALA A 119 1.60 24.21 -6.18
C ALA A 119 2.86 24.77 -5.51
#